data_AF-A0A3Q2QSI2-F1
#
_entry.id   AF-A0A3Q2QSI2-F1
#
_cell.length_a   1.000
_cell.length_b   1.000
_cell.length_c   1.000
_cell.angle_alpha   90.00
_cell.angle_beta   90.00
_cell.angle_gamma   90.00
#
_symmetry.space_group_name_H-M   'P 1'
#
loop_
_entity.id
_entity.type
_entity.pdbx_description
1 polymer ?
#
loop_
_entity_poly.entity_id
_entity_poly.type
_entity_poly.pdbx_seq_one_letter_code
_entity_poly.pdbx_strand_id
1 'polypeptide(L)'
;METEMLKFLCANQGAADAEDLICNLFPGKSTNEVVSNPSKFALCSSNGKQRVVARTSLKLCRKKDCPEPCGGLHLCKNFLYSGCCQFLLRRGCSFPHSLDSVYNQTLLREHELEALSREELCMLLLQSDHSMLPSVSPTISTTYSDY
;
A
#
# COMPACT_ATOMS: atom_id res chain seq x y z
N MET A 1 8.85 -8.86 -15.10
CA MET A 1 9.90 -8.15 -14.34
C MET A 1 9.28 -7.52 -13.10
N GLU A 2 8.34 -6.59 -13.29
CA GLU A 2 7.66 -5.90 -12.19
C GLU A 2 6.93 -6.84 -11.24
N THR A 3 6.23 -7.86 -11.74
CA THR A 3 5.53 -8.85 -10.89
C THR A 3 6.50 -9.62 -9.98
N GLU A 4 7.69 -9.99 -10.47
CA GLU A 4 8.70 -10.69 -9.67
C GLU A 4 9.34 -9.75 -8.65
N MET A 5 9.57 -8.48 -9.01
CA MET A 5 9.98 -7.45 -8.06
C MET A 5 8.94 -7.26 -6.96
N LEU A 6 7.67 -7.13 -7.32
CA LEU A 6 6.58 -6.94 -6.36
C LEU A 6 6.52 -8.13 -5.39
N LYS A 7 6.55 -9.36 -5.88
CA LYS A 7 6.60 -10.58 -5.03
C LYS A 7 7.79 -10.56 -4.08
N PHE A 8 8.98 -10.26 -4.59
CA PHE A 8 10.20 -10.19 -3.77
C PHE A 8 10.08 -9.11 -2.69
N LEU A 9 9.62 -7.92 -3.05
CA LEU A 9 9.44 -6.83 -2.10
C LEU A 9 8.37 -7.20 -1.06
N CYS A 10 7.23 -7.78 -1.46
CA CYS A 10 6.21 -8.25 -0.54
C CYS A 10 6.74 -9.29 0.46
N ALA A 11 7.55 -10.25 -0.01
CA ALA A 11 8.24 -11.21 0.85
C ALA A 11 9.23 -10.54 1.83
N ASN A 12 9.72 -9.34 1.49
CA ASN A 12 10.60 -8.50 2.30
C ASN A 12 9.88 -7.28 2.90
N GLN A 13 8.62 -7.43 3.32
CA GLN A 13 7.85 -6.39 4.03
C GLN A 13 7.67 -5.09 3.22
N GLY A 14 7.64 -5.22 1.90
CA GLY A 14 7.41 -4.17 0.91
C GLY A 14 8.63 -3.36 0.52
N ALA A 15 9.80 -3.60 1.13
CA ALA A 15 10.99 -2.83 0.78
C ALA A 15 12.27 -3.64 0.97
N ALA A 16 13.18 -3.53 0.01
CA ALA A 16 14.48 -4.19 0.07
C ALA A 16 15.61 -3.22 -0.26
N ASP A 17 16.82 -3.55 0.16
CA ASP A 17 18.02 -2.86 -0.30
C ASP A 17 18.16 -3.05 -1.82
N ALA A 18 18.50 -1.97 -2.53
CA ALA A 18 18.53 -1.97 -3.98
C ALA A 18 19.59 -2.94 -4.52
N GLU A 19 20.75 -3.02 -3.87
CA GLU A 19 21.81 -3.97 -4.22
C GLU A 19 21.34 -5.41 -4.07
N ASP A 20 20.71 -5.77 -2.95
CA ASP A 20 20.18 -7.11 -2.71
C ASP A 20 19.13 -7.50 -3.75
N LEU A 21 18.20 -6.58 -4.07
CA LEU A 21 17.18 -6.81 -5.11
C LEU A 21 17.83 -7.12 -6.46
N ILE A 22 18.81 -6.31 -6.87
CA ILE A 22 19.51 -6.47 -8.15
C ILE A 22 20.31 -7.77 -8.18
N CYS A 23 21.07 -8.08 -7.13
CA CYS A 23 21.86 -9.30 -7.05
C CYS A 23 20.99 -10.57 -7.09
N ASN A 24 19.80 -10.55 -6.47
CA ASN A 24 18.93 -11.72 -6.42
C ASN A 24 18.07 -11.90 -7.69
N LEU A 25 17.58 -10.81 -8.29
CA LEU A 25 16.60 -10.90 -9.39
C LEU A 25 17.14 -10.49 -10.75
N PHE A 26 18.08 -9.53 -10.81
CA PHE A 26 18.52 -8.88 -12.05
C PHE A 26 20.04 -8.67 -12.10
N PRO A 27 20.85 -9.74 -11.96
CA PRO A 27 22.30 -9.61 -11.95
C PRO A 27 22.79 -8.92 -13.23
N GLY A 28 23.64 -7.90 -13.06
CA GLY A 28 24.21 -7.12 -14.16
C GLY A 28 23.38 -5.93 -14.65
N LYS A 29 22.21 -5.64 -14.05
CA LYS A 29 21.43 -4.43 -14.34
C LYS A 29 21.68 -3.33 -13.34
N SER A 30 21.49 -2.08 -13.75
CA SER A 30 21.49 -0.95 -12.81
C SER A 30 20.12 -0.80 -12.11
N THR A 31 20.13 -0.22 -10.91
CA THR A 31 18.90 0.04 -10.15
C THR A 31 17.91 0.91 -10.93
N ASN A 32 18.39 1.91 -11.68
CA ASN A 32 17.54 2.82 -12.45
C ASN A 32 16.87 2.12 -13.64
N GLU A 33 17.52 1.12 -14.24
CA GLU A 33 16.91 0.31 -15.31
C GLU A 33 15.78 -0.58 -14.79
N VAL A 34 15.93 -1.08 -13.56
CA VAL A 34 14.98 -1.99 -12.92
C VAL A 34 13.82 -1.21 -12.28
N VAL A 35 14.10 -0.07 -11.66
CA VAL A 35 13.11 0.81 -11.03
C VAL A 35 12.71 1.93 -11.99
N SER A 36 12.04 1.56 -13.07
CA SER A 36 11.61 2.51 -14.12
C SER A 36 10.16 2.98 -13.96
N ASN A 37 9.34 2.26 -13.19
CA ASN A 37 7.92 2.56 -13.02
C ASN A 37 7.62 3.18 -11.65
N PRO A 38 7.51 4.53 -11.55
CA PRO A 38 7.28 5.22 -10.29
C PRO A 38 5.89 4.96 -9.68
N SER A 39 4.95 4.41 -10.45
CA SER A 39 3.63 4.04 -9.94
C SER A 39 3.63 2.73 -9.15
N LYS A 40 4.61 1.85 -9.42
CA LYS A 40 4.77 0.53 -8.78
C LYS A 40 5.96 0.44 -7.84
N PHE A 41 6.97 1.29 -8.01
CA PHE A 41 8.20 1.24 -7.23
C PHE A 41 8.74 2.64 -6.96
N ALA A 42 9.29 2.84 -5.77
CA ALA A 42 9.98 4.08 -5.41
C ALA A 42 11.38 3.79 -4.88
N LEU A 43 12.34 4.62 -5.25
CA LEU A 43 13.67 4.64 -4.63
C LEU A 43 13.67 5.60 -3.44
N CYS A 44 14.23 5.17 -2.33
CA CYS A 44 14.50 6.04 -1.18
C CYS A 44 15.87 5.74 -0.58
N SER A 45 16.46 6.75 0.06
CA SER A 45 17.70 6.59 0.81
C SER A 45 17.38 6.48 2.30
N SER A 46 17.85 5.42 2.95
CA SER A 46 17.73 5.22 4.40
C SER A 46 19.10 4.84 4.96
N ASN A 47 19.60 5.60 5.93
CA ASN A 47 20.93 5.39 6.54
C ASN A 47 22.07 5.29 5.51
N GLY A 48 22.02 6.09 4.44
CA GLY A 48 23.02 6.07 3.36
C GLY A 48 22.91 4.90 2.39
N LYS A 49 21.93 4.00 2.54
CA LYS A 49 21.65 2.90 1.61
C LYS A 49 20.44 3.20 0.74
N GLN A 50 20.54 2.86 -0.54
CA GLN A 50 19.41 2.91 -1.46
C GLN A 50 18.49 1.71 -1.25
N ARG A 51 17.19 1.98 -1.11
CA ARG A 51 16.14 0.97 -0.95
C ARG A 51 15.08 1.16 -2.03
N VAL A 52 14.52 0.04 -2.46
CA VAL A 52 13.36 0.00 -3.36
C VAL A 52 12.14 -0.34 -2.52
N VAL A 53 11.09 0.47 -2.65
CA VAL A 53 9.82 0.32 -1.94
C VAL A 53 8.72 0.00 -2.94
N ALA A 54 7.88 -0.99 -2.65
CA ALA A 54 6.72 -1.33 -3.46
C ALA A 54 5.63 -0.26 -3.30
N ARG A 55 4.96 0.06 -4.40
CA ARG A 55 3.91 1.08 -4.48
C ARG A 55 2.76 0.58 -5.34
N THR A 56 1.62 1.22 -5.19
CA THR A 56 0.49 1.09 -6.10
C THR A 56 -0.26 2.41 -6.20
N SER A 57 -0.91 2.64 -7.34
CA SER A 57 -1.88 3.73 -7.50
C SER A 57 -3.25 3.37 -6.93
N LEU A 58 -3.53 2.10 -6.63
CA LEU A 58 -4.78 1.63 -6.04
C LEU A 58 -4.90 2.12 -4.59
N LYS A 59 -6.10 2.57 -4.20
CA LYS A 59 -6.38 3.13 -2.87
C LYS A 59 -7.67 2.56 -2.30
N LEU A 60 -7.90 2.77 -1.00
CA LEU A 60 -9.21 2.48 -0.42
C LEU A 60 -10.21 3.60 -0.74
N CYS A 61 -11.40 3.24 -1.19
CA CYS A 61 -12.52 4.17 -1.24
C CYS A 61 -13.03 4.43 0.18
N ARG A 62 -13.23 5.71 0.51
CA ARG A 62 -13.72 6.14 1.84
C ARG A 62 -15.14 6.68 1.81
N LYS A 63 -15.77 6.72 0.64
CA LYS A 63 -17.15 7.19 0.48
C LYS A 63 -18.13 6.12 0.93
N LYS A 64 -19.02 6.47 1.86
CA LYS A 64 -20.17 5.63 2.21
C LYS A 64 -21.17 5.64 1.05
N ASP A 65 -21.78 4.49 0.79
CA ASP A 65 -22.75 4.30 -0.30
C ASP A 65 -22.18 4.79 -1.65
N CYS A 66 -20.91 4.45 -1.92
CA CYS A 66 -20.23 4.87 -3.14
C CYS A 66 -20.85 4.20 -4.36
N PRO A 67 -21.34 4.96 -5.37
CA PRO A 67 -21.72 4.36 -6.63
C PRO A 67 -20.46 3.84 -7.35
N GLU A 68 -20.57 2.66 -7.95
CA GLU A 68 -19.53 2.08 -8.80
C GLU A 68 -19.71 2.54 -10.26
N PRO A 69 -18.62 2.69 -11.05
CA PRO A 69 -17.21 2.52 -10.66
C PRO A 69 -16.58 3.80 -10.07
N CYS A 70 -15.75 3.65 -9.03
CA CYS A 70 -15.04 4.77 -8.38
C CYS A 70 -13.50 4.69 -8.42
N GLY A 71 -12.94 3.52 -8.80
CA GLY A 71 -11.50 3.28 -8.89
C GLY A 71 -10.79 2.95 -7.58
N GLY A 72 -11.53 2.81 -6.47
CA GLY A 72 -10.97 2.50 -5.15
C GLY A 72 -11.57 1.23 -4.55
N LEU A 73 -10.77 0.49 -3.79
CA LEU A 73 -11.22 -0.72 -3.11
C LEU A 73 -12.31 -0.40 -2.08
N HIS A 74 -13.44 -1.09 -2.21
CA HIS A 74 -14.54 -1.05 -1.25
C HIS A 74 -14.25 -2.02 -0.12
N LEU A 75 -13.51 -1.56 0.89
CA LEU A 75 -13.07 -2.40 2.01
C LEU A 75 -12.91 -1.61 3.32
N CYS A 76 -13.27 -2.26 4.41
CA CYS A 76 -13.02 -1.78 5.76
C CYS A 76 -11.52 -1.78 6.08
N LYS A 77 -11.01 -0.62 6.48
CA LYS A 77 -9.63 -0.41 6.91
C LYS A 77 -9.19 -1.35 8.04
N ASN A 78 -10.06 -1.58 9.04
CA ASN A 78 -9.72 -2.41 10.21
C ASN A 78 -9.61 -3.90 9.87
N PHE A 79 -10.50 -4.36 8.99
CA PHE A 79 -10.42 -5.72 8.46
C PHE A 79 -9.17 -5.88 7.59
N LEU A 80 -8.82 -4.89 6.77
CA LEU A 80 -7.57 -4.93 6.03
C LEU A 80 -6.35 -5.02 6.97
N TYR A 81 -6.35 -4.35 8.13
CA TYR A 81 -5.25 -4.46 9.09
C TYR A 81 -5.15 -5.81 9.78
N SER A 82 -6.26 -6.33 10.29
CA SER A 82 -6.21 -7.42 11.28
C SER A 82 -7.00 -8.67 10.90
N GLY A 83 -7.71 -8.66 9.76
CA GLY A 83 -8.71 -9.66 9.42
C GLY A 83 -9.99 -9.56 10.27
N CYS A 84 -10.02 -8.64 11.23
CA CYS A 84 -11.10 -8.46 12.19
C CYS A 84 -11.57 -7.00 12.23
N CYS A 85 -12.86 -6.79 12.51
CA CYS A 85 -13.41 -5.45 12.68
C CYS A 85 -14.32 -5.42 13.91
N GLN A 86 -13.89 -4.73 14.96
CA GLN A 86 -14.66 -4.60 16.20
C GLN A 86 -16.03 -3.92 16.00
N PHE A 87 -16.16 -3.08 14.96
CA PHE A 87 -17.43 -2.43 14.63
C PHE A 87 -18.48 -3.41 14.13
N LEU A 88 -18.07 -4.52 13.50
CA LEU A 88 -18.98 -5.59 13.08
C LEU A 88 -19.71 -6.19 14.29
N LEU A 89 -19.00 -6.35 15.42
CA LEU A 89 -19.53 -6.94 16.65
C LEU A 89 -20.36 -5.96 17.50
N ARG A 90 -20.28 -4.66 17.26
CA ARG A 90 -20.88 -3.64 18.14
C ARG A 90 -22.03 -2.85 17.51
N ARG A 91 -21.77 -2.17 16.39
CA ARG A 91 -22.69 -1.15 15.81
C ARG A 91 -22.99 -1.38 14.33
N GLY A 92 -22.44 -2.44 13.74
CA GLY A 92 -22.37 -2.62 12.30
C GLY A 92 -21.26 -1.77 11.68
N CYS A 93 -20.43 -2.37 10.82
CA CYS A 93 -19.48 -1.61 10.02
C CYS A 93 -20.15 -1.17 8.72
N SER A 94 -20.02 0.09 8.34
CA SER A 94 -20.55 0.60 7.07
C SER A 94 -19.70 0.25 5.85
N PHE A 95 -18.55 -0.41 6.04
CA PHE A 95 -17.63 -0.79 4.97
C PHE A 95 -17.59 -2.31 4.81
N PRO A 96 -17.47 -2.84 3.57
CA PRO A 96 -17.37 -4.28 3.33
C PRO A 96 -16.16 -4.94 4.01
N HIS A 97 -16.29 -6.23 4.34
CA HIS A 97 -15.23 -7.05 4.95
C HIS A 97 -14.80 -8.22 4.06
N SER A 98 -14.89 -8.05 2.74
CA SER A 98 -14.46 -9.08 1.79
C SER A 98 -13.74 -8.43 0.62
N LEU A 99 -12.60 -9.03 0.26
CA LEU A 99 -11.84 -8.69 -0.94
C LEU A 99 -12.42 -9.38 -2.19
N ASP A 100 -13.31 -10.36 -2.02
CA ASP A 100 -13.74 -11.27 -3.09
C ASP A 100 -14.97 -10.77 -3.86
N SER A 101 -15.42 -9.53 -3.57
CA SER A 101 -16.44 -8.89 -4.40
C SER A 101 -15.94 -8.78 -5.84
N VAL A 102 -16.84 -8.97 -6.81
CA VAL A 102 -16.52 -8.85 -8.24
C VAL A 102 -15.83 -7.52 -8.56
N TYR A 103 -16.29 -6.41 -7.95
CA TYR A 103 -15.69 -5.09 -8.13
C TYR A 103 -14.22 -5.02 -7.67
N ASN A 104 -13.94 -5.40 -6.42
CA ASN A 104 -12.57 -5.42 -5.88
C ASN A 104 -11.66 -6.38 -6.68
N GLN A 105 -12.14 -7.56 -7.05
CA GLN A 105 -11.37 -8.54 -7.84
C GLN A 105 -11.03 -8.02 -9.25
N THR A 106 -11.89 -7.21 -9.85
CA THR A 106 -11.58 -6.54 -11.12
C THR A 106 -10.48 -5.50 -10.92
N LEU A 107 -10.59 -4.62 -9.91
CA LEU A 107 -9.54 -3.65 -9.60
C LEU A 107 -8.20 -4.30 -9.25
N LEU A 108 -8.21 -5.38 -8.46
CA LEU A 108 -6.98 -6.09 -8.11
C LEU A 108 -6.28 -6.64 -9.36
N ARG A 109 -7.02 -7.25 -10.29
CA ARG A 109 -6.48 -7.75 -11.57
C ARG A 109 -5.96 -6.63 -12.47
N GLU A 110 -6.69 -5.52 -12.57
CA GLU A 110 -6.25 -4.35 -13.35
C GLU A 110 -4.93 -3.77 -12.84
N HIS A 111 -4.65 -3.92 -11.55
CA HIS A 111 -3.42 -3.48 -10.91
C HIS A 111 -2.38 -4.59 -10.68
N GLU A 112 -2.63 -5.83 -11.16
CA GLU A 112 -1.76 -7.01 -10.97
C GLU A 112 -1.52 -7.38 -9.48
N LEU A 113 -2.53 -7.22 -8.63
CA LEU A 113 -2.47 -7.43 -7.18
C LEU A 113 -3.34 -8.61 -6.70
N GLU A 114 -3.99 -9.35 -7.59
CA GLU A 114 -4.93 -10.43 -7.26
C GLU A 114 -4.27 -11.62 -6.57
N ALA A 115 -2.96 -11.79 -6.72
CA ALA A 115 -2.19 -12.84 -6.07
C ALA A 115 -1.73 -12.48 -4.65
N LEU A 116 -1.89 -11.22 -4.22
CA LEU A 116 -1.45 -10.78 -2.90
C LEU A 116 -2.42 -11.25 -1.81
N SER A 117 -1.85 -11.71 -0.71
CA SER A 117 -2.58 -11.91 0.54
C SER A 117 -3.13 -10.58 1.07
N ARG A 118 -4.07 -10.67 2.02
CA ARG A 118 -4.60 -9.50 2.73
C ARG A 118 -3.47 -8.71 3.40
N GLU A 119 -2.53 -9.41 4.02
CA GLU A 119 -1.40 -8.84 4.75
C GLU A 119 -0.45 -8.10 3.81
N GLU A 120 -0.11 -8.70 2.67
CA GLU A 120 0.73 -8.05 1.64
C GLU A 120 0.03 -6.84 1.02
N LEU A 121 -1.27 -6.96 0.71
CA LEU A 121 -2.06 -5.83 0.21
C LEU A 121 -2.15 -4.69 1.24
N CYS A 122 -2.32 -5.03 2.52
CA CYS A 122 -2.35 -4.07 3.61
C CYS A 122 -1.03 -3.29 3.70
N MET A 123 0.10 -4.02 3.68
CA MET A 123 1.43 -3.43 3.68
C MET A 123 1.65 -2.53 2.45
N LEU A 124 1.27 -2.99 1.26
CA LEU A 124 1.44 -2.22 0.02
C LEU A 124 0.62 -0.92 0.05
N LEU A 125 -0.62 -1.00 0.53
CA LEU A 125 -1.50 0.17 0.67
C LEU A 125 -1.01 1.12 1.77
N LEU A 126 -0.43 0.63 2.87
CA LEU A 126 0.20 1.49 3.88
C LEU A 126 1.35 2.32 3.31
N GLN A 127 2.10 1.76 2.34
CA GLN A 127 3.19 2.44 1.67
C GLN A 127 2.73 3.41 0.56
N SER A 128 1.45 3.36 0.17
CA SER A 128 0.92 4.02 -1.04
C SER A 128 -0.26 4.98 -0.80
N ASP A 129 -1.09 4.73 0.22
CA ASP A 129 -2.32 5.45 0.50
C ASP A 129 -2.27 6.12 1.88
N HIS A 130 -2.07 7.43 1.91
CA HIS A 130 -2.03 8.20 3.17
C HIS A 130 -3.32 8.11 4.00
N SER A 131 -4.47 7.76 3.39
CA SER A 131 -5.71 7.52 4.15
C SER A 131 -5.61 6.29 5.06
N MET A 132 -4.63 5.42 4.80
CA MET A 132 -4.28 4.31 5.66
C MET A 132 -3.50 4.76 6.90
N LEU A 133 -2.83 5.91 6.90
CA LEU A 133 -2.09 6.33 8.08
C LEU A 133 -3.02 6.80 9.20
N PRO A 134 -2.58 6.79 10.48
CA PRO A 134 -3.28 7.45 11.57
C PRO A 134 -3.44 8.94 11.28
N SER A 135 -4.55 9.54 11.73
CA SER A 135 -4.71 10.99 11.68
C SER A 135 -3.64 11.66 12.54
N VAL A 136 -2.84 12.54 11.94
CA VAL A 136 -1.92 13.40 12.69
C VAL A 136 -2.74 14.49 13.38
N SER A 137 -2.58 14.66 14.70
CA SER A 137 -3.16 15.79 15.41
C SER A 137 -2.37 17.05 15.07
N PRO A 138 -3.01 18.19 14.75
CA PRO A 138 -2.29 19.45 14.58
C PRO A 138 -1.84 19.98 15.95
N THR A 139 -0.70 19.50 16.45
CA THR A 139 0.03 20.20 17.51
C THR A 139 0.78 21.36 16.86
N ILE A 140 0.15 22.53 16.82
CA ILE A 140 0.88 23.77 16.57
C ILE A 140 1.72 24.06 17.80
N SER A 141 3.04 24.06 17.61
CA SER A 141 4.03 24.60 18.54
C SER A 141 3.58 25.96 19.06
N THR A 142 3.66 26.12 20.38
CA THR A 142 3.66 27.41 21.07
C THR A 142 4.61 28.39 20.35
N THR A 143 4.06 29.39 19.66
CA THR A 143 4.81 30.61 19.39
C THR A 143 4.93 31.34 20.72
N TYR A 144 6.14 31.37 21.27
CA TYR A 144 6.56 32.44 22.16
C TYR A 144 6.16 33.76 21.49
N SER A 145 5.21 34.45 22.12
CA SER A 145 4.89 35.84 21.79
C SER A 145 5.80 36.67 22.67
N ASP A 146 6.99 36.97 22.18
CA ASP A 146 7.79 38.06 22.72
C ASP A 146 7.21 39.37 22.19
N TYR A 147 6.34 39.99 23.00
CA TYR A 147 6.06 41.44 23.02
C TYR A 147 5.72 41.87 24.44
#